data_AF-A0A9C9L6H4-F1
#
_entry.id   AF-A0A9C9L6H4-F1
#
_cell.length_a   1.000
_cell.length_b   1.000
_cell.length_c   1.000
_cell.angle_alpha   90.00
_cell.angle_beta   90.00
_cell.angle_gamma   90.00
#
_symmetry.space_group_name_H-M   'P 1'
#
loop_
_entity.id
_entity.type
_entity.pdbx_description
1 polymer ?
#
loop_
_entity_poly.entity_id
_entity_poly.type
_entity_poly.pdbx_seq_one_letter_code
_entity_poly.pdbx_strand_id
1 'polypeptide(L)' 'MANALVTTSAVTLPVPGEPLGSYLATVNRIPMLSAERERELAIRLRDHGDLEAAREMVLSHLR' A
#
# COMPACT_ATOMS: atom_id res chain seq x y z
N MET A 1 30.67 -15.54 -32.72
CA MET A 1 29.31 -15.02 -32.98
C MET A 1 28.51 -15.19 -31.69
N ALA A 2 28.34 -14.12 -30.91
CA ALA A 2 27.68 -14.15 -29.60
C ALA A 2 26.34 -13.42 -29.68
N ASN A 3 25.22 -14.14 -29.55
CA ASN A 3 23.90 -13.52 -29.45
C ASN A 3 23.57 -13.29 -27.98
N ALA A 4 23.49 -12.02 -27.59
CA ALA A 4 23.02 -11.58 -26.29
C ALA A 4 21.52 -11.90 -26.14
N LEU A 5 21.18 -12.57 -25.03
CA LEU A 5 19.79 -12.78 -24.61
C LEU A 5 19.21 -11.44 -24.16
N VAL A 6 18.36 -10.84 -24.98
CA VAL A 6 17.53 -9.70 -24.59
C VAL A 6 16.34 -10.25 -23.82
N THR A 7 16.45 -10.28 -22.49
CA THR A 7 15.31 -10.51 -21.60
C THR A 7 14.44 -9.27 -21.64
N THR A 8 13.46 -9.25 -22.54
CA THR A 8 12.43 -8.21 -22.57
C THR A 8 11.48 -8.46 -21.40
N SER A 9 11.73 -7.80 -20.27
CA SER A 9 10.75 -7.72 -19.18
C SER A 9 9.51 -7.01 -19.71
N ALA A 10 8.43 -7.77 -19.93
CA ALA A 10 7.15 -7.21 -20.35
C ALA A 10 6.64 -6.25 -19.26
N VAL A 11 6.63 -4.96 -19.57
CA VAL A 11 5.94 -3.95 -18.77
C VAL A 11 4.45 -4.14 -19.00
N THR A 12 3.77 -4.79 -18.07
CA THR A 12 2.30 -4.87 -18.06
C THR A 12 1.75 -3.46 -17.81
N LEU A 13 1.17 -2.85 -18.85
CA LEU A 13 0.49 -1.58 -18.75
C LEU A 13 -0.91 -1.78 -18.14
N PRO A 14 -1.37 -0.93 -17.21
CA PRO A 14 -2.70 -1.07 -16.61
C PRO A 14 -3.79 -0.82 -17.65
N VAL A 15 -4.72 -1.76 -17.77
CA VAL A 15 -5.89 -1.68 -18.66
C VAL A 15 -6.99 -0.83 -17.98
N PRO A 16 -7.68 0.08 -18.70
CA PRO A 16 -8.75 0.88 -18.12
C PRO A 16 -9.97 -0.01 -17.83
N GLY A 17 -10.35 -0.15 -16.56
CA GLY A 17 -11.54 -0.91 -16.15
C GLY A 17 -11.44 -1.69 -14.83
N GLU A 18 -10.32 -1.63 -14.10
CA GLU A 18 -10.17 -2.39 -12.85
C GLU A 18 -10.28 -1.48 -11.61
N PRO A 19 -11.44 -1.45 -10.90
CA PRO A 19 -11.64 -0.57 -9.75
C PRO A 19 -10.98 -1.10 -8.46
N LEU A 20 -10.34 -2.27 -8.51
CA LEU A 20 -9.89 -3.02 -7.33
C LEU A 20 -8.42 -3.42 -7.40
N GLY A 21 -7.89 -3.86 -8.55
CA GLY A 21 -6.51 -4.31 -8.67
C GLY A 21 -5.47 -3.21 -8.42
N SER A 22 -5.74 -1.99 -8.90
CA SER A 22 -4.88 -0.81 -8.63
C SER A 22 -4.92 -0.36 -7.16
N TYR A 23 -6.08 -0.45 -6.52
CA TYR A 23 -6.25 -0.14 -5.10
C TYR A 23 -5.52 -1.17 -4.22
N LEU A 24 -5.70 -2.47 -4.50
CA LEU A 24 -5.01 -3.56 -3.80
C LEU A 24 -3.49 -3.53 -4.00
N ALA A 25 -3.00 -3.23 -5.20
CA ALA A 25 -1.57 -3.09 -5.46
C ALA A 25 -0.95 -1.90 -4.71
N THR A 26 -1.73 -0.83 -4.49
CA THR A 26 -1.30 0.34 -3.70
C THR A 26 -1.25 0.00 -2.21
N VAL A 27 -2.28 -0.70 -1.71
CA VAL A 27 -2.38 -1.14 -0.30
C VAL A 27 -1.25 -2.12 0.06
N ASN A 28 -0.89 -3.04 -0.83
CA ASN A 28 0.20 -3.99 -0.60
C ASN A 28 1.60 -3.34 -0.53
N ARG A 29 1.74 -2.08 -0.93
CA ARG A 29 2.99 -1.30 -0.80
C ARG A 29 3.05 -0.50 0.49
N ILE A 30 1.96 -0.46 1.26
CA ILE A 30 1.95 0.22 2.56
C ILE A 30 2.80 -0.63 3.52
N PRO A 31 3.92 -0.10 4.03
CA PRO A 31 4.69 -0.81 5.04
C PRO A 31 3.82 -0.97 6.29
N MET A 32 3.92 -2.13 6.96
CA MET A 32 3.25 -2.28 8.25
C MET A 32 3.73 -1.19 9.21
N LEU A 33 2.80 -0.66 10.00
CA LEU A 33 3.14 0.31 11.03
C LEU A 33 4.05 -0.36 12.07
N SER A 34 5.01 0.41 12.59
CA SER A 34 5.72 -0.01 13.80
C SER A 34 4.78 0.10 15.00
N ALA A 35 5.06 -0.65 16.07
CA ALA A 35 4.24 -0.65 17.28
C ALA A 35 4.15 0.74 17.94
N GLU A 36 5.19 1.56 17.80
CA GLU A 36 5.24 2.93 18.29
C GLU A 36 4.29 3.83 17.51
N ARG A 37 4.31 3.72 16.17
CA ARG A 37 3.45 4.53 15.30
C ARG A 37 1.98 4.13 15.44
N GLU A 38 1.70 2.84 15.58
CA GLU A 38 0.35 2.36 15.83
C GLU A 38 -0.21 2.91 17.15
N ARG A 39 0.61 2.92 18.22
CA ARG A 39 0.21 3.53 19.50
C ARG A 39 -0.05 5.02 19.37
N GLU A 40 0.79 5.74 18.65
CA GLU A 40 0.60 7.18 18.44
C GLU A 40 -0.72 7.49 17.72
N LEU A 41 -1.02 6.75 16.64
CA LEU A 41 -2.28 6.89 15.91
C LEU A 41 -3.49 6.49 16.77
N ALA A 42 -3.38 5.42 17.56
CA ALA A 42 -4.44 4.99 18.47
C ALA A 42 -4.73 6.02 19.57
N ILE A 43 -3.67 6.65 20.13
CA ILE A 43 -3.81 7.73 21.10
C ILE A 43 -4.49 8.93 20.45
N ARG A 44 -4.07 9.34 19.25
CA ARG A 44 -4.70 10.46 18.52
C ARG A 44 -6.16 10.21 18.20
N LEU A 45 -6.51 9.01 17.76
CA LEU A 45 -7.89 8.62 17.51
C LEU A 45 -8.71 8.64 18.80
N ARG A 46 -8.19 8.09 19.91
CA ARG A 46 -8.91 8.02 21.19
C ARG A 46 -9.10 9.38 21.85
N ASP A 47 -8.04 10.18 21.89
CA ASP A 47 -8.00 11.41 22.69
C ASP A 47 -8.50 12.63 21.88
N HIS A 48 -8.38 12.58 20.55
CA HIS A 48 -8.75 13.70 19.66
C HIS A 48 -9.80 13.34 18.61
N GLY A 49 -10.24 12.08 18.51
CA GLY A 49 -11.22 11.66 17.50
C GLY A 49 -10.68 11.76 16.07
N ASP A 50 -9.35 11.67 15.89
CA ASP A 50 -8.68 11.88 14.61
C ASP A 50 -9.02 10.77 13.60
N LEU A 51 -9.98 11.05 12.71
CA LEU A 51 -10.44 10.12 11.67
C LEU A 51 -9.35 9.79 10.65
N GLU A 52 -8.38 10.67 10.43
CA GLU A 52 -7.25 10.39 9.56
C GLU A 52 -6.30 9.38 10.22
N ALA A 53 -6.13 9.44 11.54
CA ALA A 53 -5.40 8.42 12.28
C ALA A 53 -6.08 7.03 12.19
N ALA A 54 -7.41 6.99 12.27
CA ALA A 54 -8.16 5.75 12.03
C ALA A 54 -7.97 5.22 10.60
N ARG A 55 -8.04 6.11 9.59
CA ARG A 55 -7.82 5.76 8.18
C ARG A 55 -6.42 5.16 7.98
N GLU A 56 -5.39 5.78 8.55
CA GLU A 56 -4.00 5.31 8.43
C GLU A 56 -3.83 3.91 9.05
N MET A 57 -4.38 3.68 10.25
CA MET A 57 -4.38 2.37 10.90
C MET A 57 -5.15 1.31 10.11
N VAL A 58 -6.30 1.65 9.52
CA VAL A 58 -7.07 0.69 8.71
C VAL A 58 -6.27 0.32 7.47
N LEU A 59 -5.78 1.31 6.71
CA LEU A 59 -5.05 1.08 5.46
C LEU A 59 -3.78 0.25 5.65
N SER A 60 -3.06 0.40 6.76
CA SER A 60 -1.88 -0.42 7.07
C SER A 60 -2.21 -1.89 7.37
N HIS A 61 -3.46 -2.19 7.74
CA HIS A 61 -3.95 -3.52 8.08
C HIS A 61 -4.78 -4.17 6.97
N LEU A 62 -4.97 -3.52 5.81
CA LEU A 62 -5.73 -4.07 4.67
C LEU A 62 -4.94 -5.12 3.83
N ARG A 63 -3.97 -5.81 4.42
CA ARG A 63 -3.34 -6.98 3.79
C ARG A 63 -4.13 -8.25 4.08
#